data_AF-A0A852TLM7-F1
#
_entry.id   AF-A0A852TLM7-F1
#
_cell.length_a   1.000
_cell.length_b   1.000
_cell.length_c   1.000
_cell.angle_alpha   90.00
_cell.angle_beta   90.00
_cell.angle_gamma   90.00
#
_symmetry.space_group_name_H-M   'P 1'
#
loop_
_entity.id
_entity.type
_entity.pdbx_description
1 polymer ?
#
loop_
_entity_poly.entity_id
_entity_poly.type
_entity_poly.pdbx_seq_one_letter_code
_entity_poly.pdbx_strand_id
1 'polypeptide(L)'
;MCYKKLFPSNRRPTIAVTVLGDMKGLGVITQEAHKEVGSYAALNKVDYLYTTGGELAMMISQAALEQGMSPDNVIHFEQKEKLFQALTNLSPGTTILVKGARKAKMEDVVNFLTARYGDA
;
A
#
# COMPACT_ATOMS: atom_id res chain seq x y z
N MET A 1 -18.35 -24.91 19.59
CA MET A 1 -18.31 -23.57 18.96
C MET A 1 -17.25 -23.59 17.86
N CYS A 2 -17.66 -23.79 16.60
CA CYS A 2 -16.75 -23.78 15.45
C CYS A 2 -16.50 -22.35 14.98
N TYR A 3 -15.32 -21.79 15.28
CA TYR A 3 -14.84 -20.64 14.53
C TYR A 3 -14.33 -21.12 13.17
N LYS A 4 -15.19 -20.99 12.16
CA LYS A 4 -14.82 -21.20 10.76
C LYS A 4 -13.88 -20.05 10.39
N LYS A 5 -12.57 -20.32 10.28
CA LYS A 5 -11.58 -19.39 9.72
C LYS A 5 -11.96 -19.17 8.25
N LEU A 6 -12.74 -18.14 7.96
CA LEU A 6 -13.28 -17.80 6.63
C LEU A 6 -12.28 -17.02 5.77
N PHE A 7 -10.99 -17.35 5.85
CA PHE A 7 -10.00 -16.88 4.89
C PHE A 7 -9.09 -18.06 4.55
N PRO A 8 -9.20 -18.65 3.35
CA PRO A 8 -8.27 -19.68 2.93
C PRO A 8 -6.85 -19.10 2.97
N SER A 9 -5.98 -19.74 3.74
CA SER A 9 -4.60 -19.32 4.03
C SER A 9 -3.63 -19.50 2.84
N ASN A 10 -4.15 -19.51 1.60
CA ASN A 10 -3.35 -19.89 0.43
C ASN A 10 -3.89 -19.34 -0.90
N ARG A 11 -4.04 -18.01 -1.02
CA ARG A 11 -4.19 -17.39 -2.35
C ARG A 11 -2.94 -16.59 -2.67
N ARG A 12 -2.15 -17.01 -3.67
CA ARG A 12 -1.52 -16.07 -4.62
C ARG A 12 -1.30 -16.74 -5.97
N PRO A 13 -2.18 -16.51 -6.95
CA PRO A 13 -1.80 -16.50 -8.36
C PRO A 13 -1.89 -15.09 -8.97
N THR A 14 -2.08 -14.05 -8.15
CA THR A 14 -2.32 -12.67 -8.60
C THR A 14 -1.34 -11.71 -7.94
N ILE A 15 -0.71 -10.85 -8.75
CA ILE A 15 0.16 -9.76 -8.30
C ILE A 15 -0.64 -8.83 -7.37
N ALA A 16 -0.04 -8.41 -6.26
CA ALA A 16 -0.64 -7.48 -5.30
C ALA A 16 0.15 -6.16 -5.19
N VAL A 17 -0.54 -5.04 -5.41
CA VAL A 17 0.01 -3.69 -5.22
C VAL A 17 -0.61 -3.08 -3.97
N THR A 18 0.22 -2.72 -3.00
CA THR A 18 -0.20 -2.05 -1.77
C THR A 18 0.14 -0.58 -1.84
N VAL A 19 -0.86 0.29 -1.73
CA VAL A 19 -0.73 1.75 -1.81
C VAL A 19 -1.04 2.37 -0.45
N LEU A 20 -0.02 2.95 0.18
CA LEU A 20 -0.11 3.51 1.53
C LEU A 20 0.14 5.02 1.54
N GLY A 21 -0.65 5.77 2.29
CA GLY A 21 -0.39 7.18 2.59
C GLY A 21 -0.27 7.47 4.07
N ASP A 22 -0.01 8.73 4.41
CA ASP A 22 0.15 9.16 5.81
C ASP A 22 -1.01 8.68 6.69
N MET A 23 -0.67 8.03 7.80
CA MET A 23 -1.60 7.58 8.84
C MET A 23 -1.59 8.58 10.00
N LYS A 24 -2.57 9.47 10.05
CA LYS A 24 -2.68 10.51 11.10
C LYS A 24 -3.55 10.03 12.26
N GLY A 25 -3.34 10.63 13.44
CA GLY A 25 -4.15 10.36 14.64
C GLY A 25 -3.57 9.30 15.58
N LEU A 26 -2.31 8.91 15.39
CA LEU A 26 -1.63 7.91 16.20
C LEU A 26 -0.84 8.53 17.38
N GLY A 27 -0.74 9.86 17.45
CA GLY A 27 -0.05 10.55 18.54
C GLY A 27 1.45 10.23 18.57
N VAL A 28 1.98 9.91 19.75
CA VAL A 28 3.43 9.70 19.96
C VAL A 28 3.99 8.50 19.21
N ILE A 29 3.16 7.51 18.88
CA ILE A 29 3.60 6.31 18.15
C ILE A 29 3.57 6.49 16.62
N THR A 30 3.25 7.68 16.12
CA THR A 30 3.02 7.90 14.68
C THR A 30 4.21 7.43 13.85
N GLN A 31 5.43 7.88 14.16
CA GLN A 31 6.61 7.49 13.36
C GLN A 31 6.88 5.97 13.45
N GLU A 32 6.84 5.41 14.65
CA GLU A 32 7.07 3.98 14.87
C GLU A 32 6.06 3.11 14.11
N ALA A 33 4.78 3.47 14.15
CA ALA A 33 3.75 2.75 13.43
C ALA A 33 3.94 2.77 11.91
N HIS A 34 4.46 3.87 11.33
CA HIS A 34 4.76 3.90 9.89
C HIS A 34 5.93 2.97 9.55
N LYS A 35 6.96 2.94 10.39
CA LYS A 35 8.09 2.01 10.21
C LYS A 35 7.63 0.56 10.35
N GLU A 36 6.88 0.25 11.40
CA GLU A 36 6.34 -1.09 11.65
C GLU A 36 5.51 -1.58 10.46
N VAL A 37 4.65 -0.73 9.88
CA VAL A 37 3.87 -1.08 8.69
C VAL A 37 4.76 -1.38 7.48
N GLY A 38 5.82 -0.59 7.28
CA GLY A 38 6.80 -0.83 6.22
C GLY A 38 7.53 -2.16 6.38
N SER A 39 8.08 -2.41 7.56
CA SER A 39 8.74 -3.68 7.89
C SER A 39 7.78 -4.86 7.78
N TYR A 40 6.53 -4.70 8.24
CA TYR A 40 5.50 -5.73 8.13
C TYR A 40 5.19 -6.07 6.67
N ALA A 41 5.10 -5.08 5.78
CA ALA A 41 4.88 -5.30 4.36
C ALA A 41 6.00 -6.15 3.72
N ALA A 42 7.26 -5.85 4.06
CA ALA A 42 8.40 -6.64 3.61
C ALA A 42 8.37 -8.08 4.15
N LEU A 43 8.11 -8.27 5.45
CA LEU A 43 8.04 -9.59 6.09
C LEU A 43 6.91 -10.47 5.51
N ASN A 44 5.80 -9.85 5.11
CA ASN A 44 4.66 -10.55 4.49
C ASN A 44 4.79 -10.66 2.97
N LYS A 45 5.97 -10.33 2.42
CA LYS A 45 6.31 -10.47 1.00
C LYS A 45 5.31 -9.75 0.10
N VAL A 46 4.91 -8.53 0.41
CA VAL A 46 4.09 -7.73 -0.52
C VAL A 46 4.80 -7.65 -1.88
N ASP A 47 4.08 -7.83 -2.98
CA ASP A 47 4.72 -7.86 -4.32
C ASP A 47 5.20 -6.47 -4.72
N TYR A 48 4.35 -5.44 -4.58
CA TYR A 48 4.70 -4.03 -4.78
C TYR A 48 4.17 -3.16 -3.64
N LEU A 49 5.01 -2.28 -3.11
CA LEU A 49 4.66 -1.28 -2.09
C LEU A 49 4.85 0.13 -2.65
N TYR A 50 3.73 0.81 -2.88
CA TYR A 50 3.70 2.20 -3.29
C TYR A 50 3.29 3.07 -2.10
N THR A 51 4.04 4.13 -1.84
CA THR A 51 3.70 5.09 -0.80
C THR A 51 3.50 6.48 -1.39
N THR A 52 2.59 7.28 -0.83
CA THR A 52 2.40 8.67 -1.27
C THR A 52 2.00 9.57 -0.10
N GLY A 53 2.52 10.79 -0.08
CA GLY A 53 2.32 11.72 1.03
C GLY A 53 3.61 12.37 1.46
N GLY A 54 3.67 12.80 2.72
CA GLY A 54 4.84 13.45 3.27
C GLY A 54 5.86 12.47 3.85
N GLU A 55 6.65 12.98 4.80
CA GLU A 55 7.71 12.24 5.48
C GLU A 55 7.22 10.93 6.13
N LEU A 56 6.00 10.91 6.67
CA LEU A 56 5.44 9.73 7.31
C LEU A 56 5.21 8.58 6.32
N ALA A 57 4.61 8.83 5.15
CA ALA A 57 4.48 7.84 4.10
C ALA A 57 5.87 7.37 3.59
N MET A 58 6.84 8.29 3.48
CA MET A 58 8.21 7.95 3.09
C MET A 58 8.88 6.99 4.09
N MET A 59 8.64 7.15 5.40
CA MET A 59 9.15 6.24 6.43
C MET A 59 8.66 4.80 6.23
N ILE A 60 7.45 4.59 5.70
CA ILE A 60 6.93 3.26 5.39
C ILE A 60 7.80 2.60 4.31
N SER A 61 8.08 3.31 3.20
CA SER A 61 8.92 2.77 2.13
C SER A 61 10.35 2.52 2.59
N GLN A 62 10.92 3.42 3.39
CA GLN A 62 12.28 3.26 3.93
C GLN A 62 12.36 2.01 4.83
N ALA A 63 11.42 1.83 5.74
CA ALA A 63 11.40 0.67 6.63
C ALA A 63 11.21 -0.66 5.88
N ALA A 64 10.46 -0.66 4.77
CA ALA A 64 10.33 -1.85 3.91
C ALA A 64 11.66 -2.20 3.22
N LEU A 65 12.40 -1.19 2.72
CA LEU A 65 13.72 -1.37 2.12
C LEU A 65 14.74 -1.87 3.15
N GLU A 66 14.78 -1.24 4.33
CA GLU A 66 15.63 -1.66 5.45
C GLU A 66 15.35 -3.10 5.90
N GLN A 67 14.10 -3.53 5.80
CA GLN A 67 13.67 -4.91 6.10
C GLN A 67 13.95 -5.91 4.96
N GLY A 68 14.54 -5.46 3.84
CA GLY A 68 15.03 -6.30 2.75
C GLY A 68 14.10 -6.44 1.55
N MET A 69 13.06 -5.61 1.44
CA MET A 69 12.24 -5.57 0.23
C MET A 69 13.05 -5.00 -0.96
N SER A 70 12.85 -5.55 -2.15
CA SER A 70 13.58 -5.09 -3.35
C SER A 70 13.29 -3.61 -3.65
N PRO A 71 14.31 -2.78 -3.94
CA PRO A 71 14.12 -1.40 -4.39
C PRO A 71 13.21 -1.26 -5.62
N ASP A 72 13.22 -2.25 -6.52
CA ASP A 72 12.35 -2.25 -7.71
C ASP A 72 10.86 -2.41 -7.37
N ASN A 73 10.57 -2.91 -6.16
CA ASN A 73 9.22 -3.19 -5.69
C ASN A 73 8.71 -2.15 -4.69
N VAL A 74 9.53 -1.18 -4.28
CA VAL A 74 9.15 -0.14 -3.32
C VAL A 74 9.34 1.23 -3.94
N ILE A 75 8.25 2.00 -4.07
CA ILE A 75 8.31 3.33 -4.69
C ILE A 75 7.57 4.35 -3.80
N HIS A 76 8.24 5.43 -3.46
CA HIS A 76 7.61 6.61 -2.85
C HIS A 76 7.28 7.66 -3.91
N PHE A 77 6.04 8.16 -3.88
CA PHE A 77 5.55 9.18 -4.78
C PHE A 77 5.21 10.46 -4.01
N GLU A 78 6.03 11.50 -4.18
CA GLU A 78 5.76 12.84 -3.63
C GLU A 78 4.46 13.45 -4.18
N GLN A 79 4.11 13.09 -5.42
CA GLN A 79 2.96 13.62 -6.15
C GLN A 79 2.04 12.47 -6.58
N LYS A 80 0.74 12.62 -6.32
CA LYS A 80 -0.26 11.59 -6.65
C LYS A 80 -0.40 11.36 -8.15
N GLU A 81 -0.12 12.38 -8.95
CA GLU A 81 -0.14 12.30 -10.41
C GLU A 81 0.84 11.23 -10.91
N LYS A 82 2.02 11.14 -10.31
CA LYS A 82 3.01 10.10 -10.62
C LYS A 82 2.56 8.72 -10.14
N LEU A 83 1.92 8.66 -8.96
CA LEU A 83 1.31 7.41 -8.49
C LEU A 83 0.22 6.94 -9.45
N PHE A 84 -0.65 7.83 -9.94
CA PHE A 84 -1.70 7.49 -10.90
C PHE A 84 -1.13 6.95 -12.20
N GLN A 85 -0.05 7.56 -12.71
CA GLN A 85 0.68 7.04 -13.87
C GLN A 85 1.25 5.63 -13.63
N ALA A 86 1.80 5.34 -12.45
CA ALA A 86 2.24 4.00 -12.11
C ALA A 86 1.08 2.99 -12.05
N LEU A 87 -0.10 3.44 -11.62
CA LEU A 87 -1.31 2.64 -11.50
C LEU A 87 -2.11 2.51 -12.82
N THR A 88 -1.69 3.11 -13.95
CA THR A 88 -2.41 2.95 -15.23
C THR A 88 -2.13 1.61 -15.92
N ASN A 89 -0.99 0.99 -15.65
CA ASN A 89 -0.47 -0.15 -16.42
C ASN A 89 -0.38 -1.42 -15.57
N LEU A 90 -1.46 -1.72 -14.83
CA LEU A 90 -1.53 -2.91 -14.00
C LEU A 90 -1.90 -4.14 -14.84
N SER A 91 -1.28 -5.27 -14.54
CA SER A 91 -1.63 -6.55 -15.17
C SER A 91 -3.06 -6.97 -14.79
N PRO A 92 -3.81 -7.62 -15.70
CA PRO A 92 -5.12 -8.18 -15.38
C PRO A 92 -5.06 -9.10 -14.15
N GLY A 93 -6.06 -9.00 -13.28
CA GLY A 93 -6.12 -9.76 -12.03
C GLY A 93 -5.26 -9.21 -10.89
N THR A 94 -4.58 -8.08 -11.06
CA THR A 94 -3.85 -7.41 -9.98
C THR A 94 -4.79 -7.03 -8.83
N THR A 95 -4.43 -7.41 -7.60
CA THR A 95 -5.14 -6.98 -6.39
C THR A 95 -4.53 -5.70 -5.87
N ILE A 96 -5.34 -4.71 -5.54
CA ILE A 96 -4.85 -3.42 -5.04
C ILE A 96 -5.42 -3.17 -3.64
N LEU A 97 -4.54 -2.92 -2.67
CA LEU A 97 -4.89 -2.47 -1.33
C LEU A 97 -4.58 -0.98 -1.21
N VAL A 98 -5.57 -0.16 -0.84
CA VAL A 98 -5.36 1.26 -0.59
C VAL A 98 -5.64 1.58 0.88
N LYS A 99 -4.69 2.23 1.56
CA LYS A 99 -4.88 2.67 2.95
C LYS A 99 -4.16 3.99 3.23
N GLY A 100 -4.79 4.85 4.02
CA GLY A 100 -4.21 6.09 4.55
C GLY A 100 -5.26 6.96 5.22
N ALA A 101 -4.85 8.11 5.75
CA ALA A 101 -5.78 9.04 6.39
C ALA A 101 -6.63 9.81 5.38
N ARG A 102 -7.84 10.22 5.78
CA ARG A 102 -8.69 11.16 5.00
C ARG A 102 -7.95 12.45 4.60
N LYS A 103 -7.09 12.97 5.48
CA LYS A 103 -6.27 14.16 5.16
C LYS A 103 -5.23 13.92 4.07
N ALA A 104 -4.80 12.68 3.86
CA ALA A 104 -3.95 12.29 2.72
C ALA A 104 -4.78 12.12 1.42
N LYS A 105 -6.11 12.22 1.52
CA LYS A 105 -7.07 12.09 0.43
C LYS A 105 -6.88 10.80 -0.38
N MET A 106 -6.67 9.66 0.30
CA MET A 106 -6.46 8.38 -0.39
C MET A 106 -7.71 7.90 -1.13
N GLU A 107 -8.88 8.49 -0.84
CA GLU A 107 -10.09 8.37 -1.65
C GLU A 107 -9.86 8.79 -3.11
N ASP A 108 -8.96 9.73 -3.39
CA ASP A 108 -8.61 10.12 -4.78
C ASP A 108 -8.02 8.92 -5.53
N VAL A 109 -7.20 8.11 -4.86
CA VAL A 109 -6.59 6.89 -5.43
C VAL A 109 -7.66 5.83 -5.70
N VAL A 110 -8.57 5.64 -4.75
CA VAL A 110 -9.69 4.70 -4.93
C VAL A 110 -10.57 5.13 -6.09
N ASN A 111 -10.97 6.41 -6.13
CA ASN A 111 -11.80 6.96 -7.21
C ASN A 111 -11.12 6.81 -8.58
N PHE A 112 -9.81 7.08 -8.67
CA PHE A 112 -9.04 6.88 -9.89
C PHE A 112 -9.06 5.41 -10.34
N LEU A 113 -8.82 4.47 -9.42
CA LEU A 113 -8.83 3.04 -9.72
C LEU A 113 -10.23 2.56 -10.11
N THR A 114 -11.28 3.00 -9.42
CA THR A 114 -12.67 2.66 -9.75
C THR A 114 -13.10 3.24 -11.09
N ALA A 115 -12.76 4.49 -11.40
CA ALA A 115 -13.08 5.06 -12.71
C ALA A 115 -12.37 4.36 -13.87
N ARG A 116 -11.23 3.69 -13.60
CA ARG A 116 -10.43 3.00 -14.61
C ARG A 116 -10.72 1.51 -14.73
N TYR A 117 -10.99 0.84 -13.62
CA TYR A 117 -11.10 -0.62 -13.52
C TYR A 117 -12.40 -1.10 -12.85
N GLY A 118 -13.25 -0.17 -12.40
CA GLY A 118 -14.40 -0.45 -11.54
C GLY A 118 -15.66 -0.96 -12.24
N ASP A 119 -15.60 -1.21 -13.55
CA ASP A 119 -16.73 -1.77 -14.30
C ASP A 119 -16.43 -3.23 -14.72
N ALA A 120 -17.01 -4.16 -13.95
CA ALA A 120 -17.35 -5.52 -14.33
C ALA A 120 -18.58 -5.99 -13.52
#